data_AF-A0A395Y0H9-F1
#
_entry.id   AF-A0A395Y0H9-F1
#
_cell.length_a   1.000
_cell.length_b   1.000
_cell.length_c   1.000
_cell.angle_alpha   90.00
_cell.angle_beta   90.00
_cell.angle_gamma   90.00
#
_symmetry.space_group_name_H-M   'P 1'
#
loop_
_entity.id
_entity.type
_entity.pdbx_description
1 polymer ?
#
loop_
_entity_poly.entity_id
_entity_poly.type
_entity_poly.pdbx_seq_one_letter_code
_entity_poly.pdbx_strand_id
1 'polypeptide(L)'
;MPIQKRKSLAGTCGIPKEQDRIYVKTFDGDGFERVYPPGIIPKKVSAPSLGTWEIRASSSRREFGREIFGNLCVHVVVTVRGRQRNLWWEHGDWFVSKGGSPTRP
;
A
#
# COMPACT_ATOMS: atom_id res chain seq x y z
N MET A 1 4.63 -26.85 -4.36
CA MET A 1 4.75 -26.50 -2.93
C MET A 1 3.50 -25.72 -2.53
N PRO A 2 2.67 -26.19 -1.59
CA PRO A 2 1.50 -25.43 -1.18
C PRO A 2 1.97 -24.22 -0.38
N ILE A 3 1.72 -23.02 -0.93
CA ILE A 3 1.89 -21.75 -0.23
C ILE A 3 0.96 -21.84 0.98
N GLN A 4 1.51 -22.04 2.18
CA GLN A 4 0.74 -21.95 3.42
C GLN A 4 -0.07 -20.66 3.34
N LYS A 5 -1.40 -20.76 3.44
CA LYS A 5 -2.29 -19.60 3.46
C LYS A 5 -1.89 -18.72 4.65
N ARG A 6 -0.98 -17.78 4.39
CA ARG A 6 -0.59 -16.73 5.34
C ARG A 6 -1.86 -16.03 5.77
N LYS A 7 -2.00 -15.70 7.06
CA LYS A 7 -3.18 -15.03 7.59
C LYS A 7 -3.20 -13.57 7.09
N SER A 8 -3.61 -13.36 5.84
CA SER A 8 -3.81 -12.00 5.32
C SER A 8 -4.95 -11.34 6.09
N LEU A 9 -4.78 -10.06 6.44
CA LEU A 9 -5.81 -9.25 7.08
C LEU A 9 -6.76 -8.59 6.07
N ALA A 10 -6.67 -8.99 4.80
CA ALA A 10 -7.53 -8.52 3.73
C ALA A 10 -9.02 -8.53 4.12
N GLY A 11 -9.71 -7.42 3.90
CA GLY A 11 -11.13 -7.27 4.23
C GLY A 11 -11.44 -7.03 5.71
N THR A 12 -10.44 -6.93 6.58
CA THR A 12 -10.60 -6.65 8.02
C THR A 12 -10.15 -5.22 8.33
N CYS A 13 -10.78 -4.53 9.30
CA CYS A 13 -10.39 -3.17 9.72
C CYS A 13 -10.29 -2.12 8.59
N GLY A 14 -11.07 -2.29 7.50
CA GLY A 14 -11.01 -1.41 6.33
C GLY A 14 -9.86 -1.70 5.36
N ILE A 15 -9.06 -2.74 5.61
CA ILE A 15 -8.02 -3.22 4.69
C ILE A 15 -8.69 -3.74 3.41
N PRO A 16 -8.25 -3.32 2.21
CA PRO A 16 -8.80 -3.82 0.96
C PRO A 16 -8.70 -5.35 0.86
N LYS A 17 -9.80 -5.99 0.39
CA LYS A 17 -9.80 -7.42 0.05
C LYS A 17 -8.78 -7.69 -1.05
N GLU A 18 -8.17 -8.87 -1.08
CA GLU A 18 -7.13 -9.22 -2.05
C GLU A 18 -7.54 -8.97 -3.51
N GLN A 19 -8.78 -9.31 -3.86
CA GLN A 19 -9.39 -9.08 -5.18
C GLN A 19 -9.50 -7.59 -5.58
N ASP A 20 -9.52 -6.69 -4.60
CA ASP A 20 -9.64 -5.24 -4.76
C ASP A 20 -8.29 -4.53 -4.63
N ARG A 21 -7.19 -5.30 -4.48
CA ARG A 21 -5.83 -4.75 -4.40
C ARG A 21 -5.24 -4.61 -5.79
N ILE A 22 -4.66 -3.45 -6.04
CA ILE A 22 -3.82 -3.20 -7.20
C ILE A 22 -2.41 -3.04 -6.68
N TYR A 23 -1.57 -4.04 -6.90
CA TYR A 23 -0.15 -3.96 -6.57
C TYR A 23 0.53 -2.92 -7.46
N VAL A 24 1.35 -2.10 -6.83
CA VAL A 24 2.02 -0.96 -7.48
C VAL A 24 3.53 -1.19 -7.50
N LYS A 25 4.15 -0.77 -8.59
CA LYS A 25 5.61 -0.71 -8.67
C LYS A 25 6.09 0.55 -7.98
N THR A 26 7.11 0.43 -7.15
CA THR A 26 7.69 1.57 -6.42
C THR A 26 9.02 1.97 -7.04
N PHE A 27 9.29 3.28 -7.08
CA PHE A 27 10.46 3.86 -7.72
C PHE A 27 11.13 4.88 -6.81
N ASP A 28 12.46 4.98 -6.93
CA ASP A 28 13.26 6.02 -6.28
C ASP A 28 13.16 7.38 -7.01
N GLY A 29 13.75 8.43 -6.46
CA GLY A 29 13.80 9.78 -7.04
C GLY A 29 14.46 9.80 -8.42
N ASP A 30 15.42 8.90 -8.64
CA ASP A 30 16.10 8.70 -9.93
C ASP A 30 15.28 7.85 -10.93
N GLY A 31 14.10 7.35 -10.54
CA GLY A 31 13.21 6.59 -11.40
C GLY A 31 13.52 5.10 -11.53
N PHE A 32 14.46 4.58 -10.73
CA PHE A 32 14.74 3.14 -10.66
C PHE A 32 13.71 2.40 -9.81
N GLU A 33 13.24 1.25 -10.30
CA GLU A 33 12.34 0.37 -9.55
C GLU A 33 13.06 -0.15 -8.30
N ARG A 34 12.44 0.02 -7.13
CA ARG A 34 13.00 -0.40 -5.85
C ARG A 34 11.88 -0.80 -4.92
N VAL A 35 12.01 -1.94 -4.26
CA VAL A 35 11.08 -2.38 -3.21
C VAL A 35 11.39 -1.63 -1.92
N TYR A 36 10.36 -1.01 -1.32
CA TYR A 36 10.50 -0.30 -0.06
C TYR A 36 9.85 -1.06 1.10
N PRO A 37 10.52 -1.15 2.26
CA PRO A 37 9.92 -1.68 3.49
C PRO A 37 8.79 -0.74 3.98
N PRO A 38 7.92 -1.19 4.90
CA PRO A 38 6.75 -0.41 5.33
C PRO A 38 7.12 0.86 6.10
N GLY A 39 8.36 0.93 6.62
CA GLY A 39 8.89 2.11 7.30
C GLY A 39 9.38 3.22 6.36
N ILE A 40 9.51 2.94 5.05
CA ILE A 40 10.03 3.89 4.07
C ILE A 40 9.00 4.11 2.97
N ILE A 41 8.50 5.33 2.85
CA ILE A 41 7.49 5.66 1.84
C ILE A 41 8.19 5.90 0.50
N PRO A 42 7.81 5.17 -0.57
CA PRO A 42 8.35 5.43 -1.90
C PRO A 42 8.07 6.86 -2.35
N LYS A 43 8.97 7.46 -3.14
CA LYS A 43 8.73 8.79 -3.73
C LYS A 43 7.77 8.73 -4.91
N LYS A 44 7.77 7.60 -5.62
CA LYS A 44 6.97 7.42 -6.82
C LYS A 44 6.43 5.99 -6.86
N VAL A 45 5.15 5.85 -7.18
CA VAL A 45 4.52 4.54 -7.39
C VAL A 45 3.79 4.51 -8.72
N SER A 46 3.82 3.38 -9.43
CA SER A 46 3.09 3.18 -10.67
C SER A 46 2.06 2.08 -10.49
N ALA A 47 0.80 2.45 -10.61
CA ALA A 47 -0.33 1.54 -10.57
C ALA A 47 -0.79 1.25 -12.00
N PRO A 48 -0.84 -0.01 -12.46
CA PRO A 48 -1.19 -0.36 -13.84
C PRO A 48 -2.50 0.24 -14.33
N SER A 49 -3.49 0.41 -13.45
CA SER A 49 -4.82 0.94 -13.79
C SER A 49 -5.10 2.35 -13.26
N LEU A 50 -4.25 2.90 -12.40
CA LEU A 50 -4.45 4.21 -11.75
C LEU A 50 -3.35 5.23 -12.10
N GLY A 51 -2.43 4.84 -12.97
CA GLY A 51 -1.30 5.63 -13.42
C GLY A 51 -0.21 5.79 -12.37
N THR A 52 0.70 6.70 -12.67
CA THR A 52 1.87 6.99 -11.85
C THR A 52 1.56 8.09 -10.83
N TRP A 53 1.86 7.82 -9.56
CA TRP A 53 1.67 8.73 -8.44
C TRP A 53 3.03 9.21 -7.97
N GLU A 54 3.22 10.52 -7.98
CA GLU A 54 4.36 11.17 -7.35
C GLU A 54 3.95 11.60 -5.94
N ILE A 55 4.53 10.95 -4.94
CA ILE A 55 4.23 11.15 -3.53
C ILE A 55 5.04 12.36 -3.06
N ARG A 56 4.33 13.43 -2.71
CA ARG A 56 4.94 14.68 -2.22
C ARG A 56 5.10 14.68 -0.71
N ALA A 57 4.16 14.07 0.00
CA ALA A 57 4.15 13.98 1.45
C ALA A 57 3.37 12.76 1.91
N SER A 58 3.56 12.37 3.16
CA SER A 58 2.71 11.40 3.87
C SER A 58 2.27 12.02 5.19
N SER A 59 1.04 11.75 5.62
CA SER A 59 0.45 12.44 6.78
C SER A 59 -0.05 11.49 7.86
N SER A 60 -0.55 10.31 7.50
CA SER A 60 -1.10 9.36 8.46
C SER A 60 -0.60 7.97 8.15
N ARG A 61 0.01 7.30 9.14
CA ARG A 61 0.43 5.90 9.06
C ARG A 61 -0.31 5.11 10.13
N ARG A 62 -0.89 3.97 9.75
CA ARG A 62 -1.51 3.01 10.65
C ARG A 62 -0.97 1.63 10.35
N GLU A 63 -0.71 0.85 11.38
CA GLU A 63 -0.18 -0.50 11.27
C GLU A 63 -1.23 -1.47 11.80
N PHE A 64 -1.48 -2.53 11.05
CA PHE A 64 -2.44 -3.57 11.35
C PHE A 64 -1.71 -4.91 11.41
N GLY A 65 -1.99 -5.72 12.42
CA GLY A 65 -1.29 -6.99 12.62
C GLY A 65 0.12 -6.82 13.17
N ARG A 66 0.94 -7.88 13.06
CA ARG A 66 2.35 -7.86 13.48
C ARG A 66 3.21 -8.68 12.53
N GLU A 67 4.45 -8.25 12.32
CA GLU A 67 5.39 -8.96 11.44
C GLU A 67 5.65 -10.39 11.92
N ILE A 68 5.73 -10.58 13.25
CA ILE A 68 5.92 -11.89 13.90
C ILE A 68 4.84 -12.93 13.56
N PHE A 69 3.63 -12.49 13.19
CA PHE A 69 2.53 -13.37 12.83
C PHE A 69 2.38 -13.53 11.31
N GLY A 70 3.26 -12.90 10.53
CA GLY A 70 3.16 -12.87 9.09
C GLY A 70 1.82 -12.31 8.63
N ASN A 71 1.34 -11.24 9.28
CA ASN A 71 0.09 -10.57 8.93
C ASN A 71 0.18 -9.04 9.04
N LEU A 72 1.40 -8.48 8.99
CA LEU A 72 1.61 -7.03 9.04
C LEU A 72 1.09 -6.38 7.76
N CYS A 73 0.14 -5.47 7.91
CA CYS A 73 -0.35 -4.59 6.88
C CYS A 73 -0.22 -3.14 7.34
N VAL A 74 0.37 -2.28 6.54
CA VAL A 74 0.56 -0.87 6.86
C VAL A 74 -0.25 -0.01 5.91
N HIS A 75 -1.02 0.92 6.46
CA HIS A 75 -1.78 1.92 5.74
C HIS A 75 -1.11 3.27 5.88
N VAL A 76 -0.94 3.97 4.77
CA VAL A 76 -0.36 5.31 4.74
C VAL A 76 -1.21 6.21 3.84
N VAL A 77 -1.55 7.39 4.34
CA VAL A 77 -2.16 8.44 3.54
C VAL A 77 -1.06 9.29 2.93
N VAL A 78 -0.98 9.28 1.60
CA VAL A 78 0.01 9.99 0.80
C VAL A 78 -0.64 11.10 -0.01
N THR A 79 0.06 12.23 -0.16
CA THR A 79 -0.39 13.36 -0.98
C THR A 79 0.20 13.24 -2.38
N VAL A 80 -0.68 13.06 -3.36
CA VAL A 80 -0.34 12.89 -4.78
C VAL A 80 -1.06 13.97 -5.58
N ARG A 81 -0.31 14.86 -6.24
CA ARG A 81 -0.86 16.00 -7.01
C ARG A 81 -1.89 16.82 -6.22
N GLY A 82 -1.61 17.09 -4.95
CA GLY A 82 -2.50 17.85 -4.05
C GLY A 82 -3.74 17.08 -3.57
N ARG A 83 -3.90 15.80 -3.92
CA ARG A 83 -4.98 14.92 -3.42
C ARG A 83 -4.42 13.87 -2.47
N GLN A 84 -5.11 13.64 -1.36
CA GLN A 84 -4.78 12.54 -0.46
C GLN A 84 -5.23 11.22 -1.07
N ARG A 85 -4.37 10.20 -1.01
CA ARG A 85 -4.63 8.84 -1.49
C ARG A 85 -4.19 7.83 -0.43
N ASN A 86 -4.90 6.71 -0.39
CA ASN A 86 -4.59 5.60 0.48
C ASN A 86 -3.58 4.68 -0.22
N LEU A 87 -2.44 4.48 0.42
CA LEU A 87 -1.40 3.57 0.00
C LEU A 87 -1.24 2.50 1.08
N TRP A 88 -1.19 1.25 0.68
CA TRP A 88 -1.11 0.11 1.58
C TRP A 88 0.16 -0.68 1.30
N TRP A 89 0.71 -1.30 2.33
CA TRP A 89 1.82 -2.21 2.24
C TRP A 89 1.45 -3.51 2.94
N GLU A 90 1.76 -4.62 2.32
CA GLU A 90 1.62 -5.93 2.94
C GLU A 90 2.70 -6.84 2.35
N HIS A 91 3.41 -7.56 3.21
CA HIS A 91 4.32 -8.64 2.80
C HIS A 91 5.44 -8.30 1.81
N GLY A 92 5.92 -7.05 1.80
CA GLY A 92 6.98 -6.60 0.88
C GLY A 92 6.46 -5.80 -0.29
N ASP A 93 5.16 -5.87 -0.56
CA ASP A 93 4.55 -5.25 -1.72
C ASP A 93 3.65 -4.08 -1.31
N TRP A 94 3.79 -2.99 -2.06
CA TRP A 94 2.88 -1.85 -1.97
C TRP A 94 1.68 -2.09 -2.89
N PHE A 95 0.50 -1.72 -2.43
CA PHE A 95 -0.74 -1.81 -3.18
C PHE A 95 -1.68 -0.66 -2.85
N VAL A 96 -2.64 -0.46 -3.73
CA VAL A 96 -3.71 0.53 -3.58
C VAL A 96 -5.05 -0.16 -3.77
N SER A 97 -6.12 0.42 -3.23
CA SER A 97 -7.46 -0.12 -3.43
C SER A 97 -8.02 0.30 -4.79
N LYS A 98 -8.61 -0.65 -5.53
CA LYS A 98 -9.31 -0.44 -6.80
C LYS A 98 -10.56 0.41 -6.63
N GLY A 99 -11.28 0.24 -5.52
CA GLY A 99 -12.40 1.08 -5.13
C GLY A 99 -11.96 2.01 -4.02
N GLY A 100 -11.78 3.29 -4.33
CA GLY A 100 -11.56 4.29 -3.30
C GLY A 100 -12.77 4.32 -2.39
N SER A 101 -12.74 3.60 -1.28
CA SER A 101 -13.63 3.88 -0.18
C SER A 101 -13.10 5.15 0.48
N PRO A 102 -13.81 6.28 0.40
CA PRO A 102 -13.61 7.31 1.41
C PRO A 102 -13.88 6.60 2.74
N THR A 103 -12.89 6.61 3.63
CA THR A 103 -13.14 6.35 5.05
C THR A 103 -14.23 7.33 5.46
N ARG A 104 -15.46 6.82 5.59
CA ARG A 104 -16.58 7.60 6.09
C ARG A 104 -16.23 8.00 7.54
N PRO A 105 -16.41 9.27 7.92
CA PRO A 105 -16.14 9.74 9.28
C PRO A 105 -16.96 8.98 10.31
#